data_AF-A0A8K0QJ51-F1
#
_entry.id   AF-A0A8K0QJ51-F1
#
_cell.length_a   1.000
_cell.length_b   1.000
_cell.length_c   1.000
_cell.angle_alpha   90.00
_cell.angle_beta   90.00
_cell.angle_gamma   90.00
#
_symmetry.space_group_name_H-M   'P 1'
#
loop_
_entity.id
_entity.type
_entity.pdbx_description
1 polymer ?
#
loop_
_entity_poly.entity_id
_entity_poly.type
_entity_poly.pdbx_seq_one_letter_code
_entity_poly.pdbx_strand_id
1 'polypeptide(L)'
;MTFAATTMLDALVLMTWACLAAPIHKNGLLTQIFTNKAVVSHFYSMASLSFFPGLFEAVQASSPPTIDFFRNLPSDGHGRWAVYALVVDKPSAIPLLYIGSGTNSNRWVPVHAHMDLFKHSSAQE
;
A
#
# COMPACT_ATOMS: atom_id res chain seq x y z
N MET A 1 -12.52 7.62 -10.50
CA MET A 1 -13.10 8.52 -9.47
C MET A 1 -12.24 9.76 -9.43
N THR A 2 -12.78 10.93 -9.78
CA THR A 2 -12.06 12.20 -9.60
C THR A 2 -12.29 12.69 -8.18
N PHE A 3 -11.29 12.51 -7.32
CA PHE A 3 -11.32 13.06 -5.96
C PHE A 3 -11.01 14.56 -6.02
N ALA A 4 -11.62 15.37 -5.15
CA ALA A 4 -11.27 16.78 -4.95
C ALA A 4 -9.90 16.97 -4.24
N ALA A 5 -9.04 15.94 -4.27
CA ALA A 5 -7.71 15.94 -3.67
C ALA A 5 -6.69 16.50 -4.65
N THR A 6 -5.68 17.18 -4.12
CA THR A 6 -4.52 17.68 -4.89
C THR A 6 -3.26 16.83 -4.67
N THR A 7 -3.23 16.03 -3.60
CA THR A 7 -2.12 15.16 -3.26
C THR A 7 -2.62 13.80 -2.78
N MET A 8 -1.73 12.79 -2.73
CA MET A 8 -2.07 11.49 -2.15
C MET A 8 -2.46 11.61 -0.67
N LEU A 9 -1.78 12.48 0.09
CA LEU A 9 -2.10 12.69 1.49
C LEU A 9 -3.52 13.27 1.65
N ASP A 10 -3.89 14.25 0.83
CA ASP A 10 -5.25 14.83 0.83
C ASP A 10 -6.31 13.78 0.49
N ALA A 11 -6.01 12.89 -0.46
CA ALA A 11 -6.90 11.80 -0.84
C ALA A 11 -7.13 10.85 0.33
N LEU A 12 -6.07 10.45 1.05
CA LEU A 12 -6.18 9.62 2.24
C LEU A 12 -6.99 10.31 3.35
N VAL A 13 -6.75 11.60 3.61
CA VAL A 13 -7.52 12.39 4.57
C VAL A 13 -9.01 12.42 4.19
N LEU A 14 -9.32 12.67 2.91
CA LEU A 14 -10.70 12.71 2.42
C LEU A 14 -11.38 11.34 2.56
N MET A 15 -10.72 10.26 2.14
CA MET A 15 -11.26 8.91 2.24
C MET A 15 -11.47 8.50 3.69
N THR A 16 -10.48 8.70 4.56
CA THR A 16 -10.59 8.40 5.99
C THR A 16 -11.70 9.21 6.65
N TRP A 17 -11.81 10.51 6.35
CA TRP A 17 -12.90 11.32 6.87
C TRP A 17 -14.27 10.87 6.35
N ALA A 18 -14.39 10.50 5.07
CA ALA A 18 -15.63 9.97 4.52
C ALA A 18 -16.06 8.68 5.23
N CYS A 19 -15.11 7.78 5.53
CA CYS A 19 -15.37 6.58 6.33
C CYS A 19 -15.80 6.90 7.76
N LEU A 20 -15.16 7.86 8.42
CA LEU A 20 -15.48 8.26 9.79
C LEU A 20 -16.82 9.02 9.89
N ALA A 21 -17.16 9.79 8.88
CA ALA A 21 -18.42 10.53 8.79
C ALA A 21 -19.61 9.63 8.42
N ALA A 22 -19.35 8.44 7.85
CA ALA A 22 -20.41 7.49 7.52
C ALA A 22 -21.20 7.06 8.78
N PRO A 23 -22.53 6.95 8.69
CA PRO A 23 -23.39 6.64 9.85
C PRO A 23 -23.43 5.15 10.19
N ILE A 24 -22.47 4.33 9.75
CA ILE A 24 -22.52 2.86 9.80
C ILE A 24 -21.39 2.33 10.69
N HIS A 25 -21.73 1.39 11.59
CA HIS A 25 -20.85 0.53 12.40
C HIS A 25 -19.39 1.01 12.61
N LYS A 26 -19.21 2.16 13.24
CA LYS A 26 -17.89 2.65 13.67
C LYS A 26 -17.66 2.40 15.16
N ASN A 27 -16.41 2.09 15.51
CA ASN A 27 -16.02 2.03 16.91
C ASN A 27 -16.19 3.41 17.56
N GLY A 28 -16.88 3.48 18.70
CA GLY A 28 -17.15 4.74 19.41
C GLY A 28 -15.88 5.54 19.76
N LEU A 29 -14.76 4.87 20.02
CA LEU A 29 -13.47 5.51 20.27
C LEU A 29 -13.00 6.37 19.10
N LEU A 30 -13.26 5.95 17.85
CA LEU A 30 -12.88 6.72 16.68
C LEU A 30 -13.62 8.05 16.60
N THR A 31 -14.84 8.12 17.15
CA THR A 31 -15.62 9.38 17.18
C THR A 31 -15.10 10.34 18.26
N GLN A 32 -14.53 9.80 19.35
CA GLN A 32 -13.91 10.61 20.40
C GLN A 32 -12.54 11.15 19.98
N ILE A 33 -11.77 10.36 19.23
CA ILE A 33 -10.42 10.73 18.77
C ILE A 33 -10.49 11.62 17.53
N PHE A 34 -11.23 11.21 16.50
CA PHE A 34 -11.32 11.93 15.23
C PHE A 34 -12.60 12.77 15.17
N THR A 35 -12.59 13.88 15.92
CA THR A 35 -13.77 14.74 16.08
C THR A 35 -14.13 15.55 14.83
N ASN A 36 -13.14 15.88 14.01
CA ASN A 36 -13.32 16.60 12.75
C ASN A 36 -12.21 16.27 11.75
N LYS A 37 -12.40 16.67 10.47
CA LYS A 37 -11.44 16.45 9.39
C LYS A 37 -10.06 17.07 9.65
N ALA A 38 -9.99 18.20 10.36
CA ALA A 38 -8.71 18.86 10.67
C ALA A 38 -7.86 18.00 11.62
N VAL A 39 -8.48 17.31 12.57
CA VAL A 39 -7.78 16.33 13.42
C VAL A 39 -7.20 15.20 12.59
N VAL A 40 -7.98 14.61 11.67
CA VAL A 40 -7.48 13.58 10.74
C VAL A 40 -6.26 14.10 9.96
N SER A 41 -6.37 15.30 9.38
CA SER A 41 -5.29 15.93 8.63
C SER A 41 -4.01 16.10 9.46
N HIS A 42 -4.15 16.51 10.72
CA HIS A 42 -3.04 16.65 11.66
C HIS A 42 -2.37 15.31 11.99
N PHE A 43 -3.14 14.24 12.20
CA PHE A 43 -2.59 12.90 12.41
C PHE A 43 -1.79 12.42 11.20
N TYR A 44 -2.29 12.64 9.98
CA TYR A 44 -1.60 12.28 8.74
C TYR A 44 -0.31 13.08 8.54
N SER A 45 -0.27 14.37 8.90
CA SER A 45 0.97 15.15 8.82
C SER A 45 2.01 14.68 9.85
N MET A 46 1.59 14.31 11.06
CA MET A 46 2.48 13.74 12.08
C MET A 46 3.03 12.37 11.68
N ALA A 47 2.23 11.55 10.99
CA ALA A 47 2.64 10.22 10.55
C ALA A 47 3.80 10.22 9.54
N SER A 48 4.12 11.38 8.95
CA SER A 48 5.26 11.55 8.03
C SER A 48 5.29 10.52 6.90
N LEU A 49 4.12 10.23 6.33
CA LEU A 49 3.97 9.23 5.27
C LEU A 49 4.69 9.66 4.00
N SER A 50 5.41 8.72 3.38
CA SER A 50 6.01 8.87 2.06
C SER A 50 5.28 7.99 1.04
N PHE A 51 5.15 8.48 -0.19
CA PHE A 51 4.49 7.75 -1.28
C PHE A 51 5.44 7.59 -2.45
N PHE A 52 5.26 6.50 -3.22
CA PHE A 52 5.94 6.33 -4.48
C PHE A 52 5.53 7.46 -5.47
N PRO A 53 6.48 8.10 -6.17
CA PRO A 53 6.16 9.07 -7.21
C PRO A 53 5.27 8.46 -8.29
N GLY A 54 4.21 9.16 -8.71
CA GLY A 54 3.26 8.62 -9.69
C GLY A 54 2.09 7.85 -9.08
N LEU A 55 2.10 7.56 -7.77
CA LEU A 55 1.02 6.80 -7.13
C LEU A 55 -0.31 7.57 -7.12
N PHE A 56 -0.28 8.89 -6.97
CA PHE A 56 -1.50 9.70 -6.96
C PHE A 56 -2.16 9.70 -8.35
N GLU A 57 -1.34 9.87 -9.38
CA GLU A 57 -1.72 9.81 -10.79
C GLU A 57 -2.28 8.43 -11.14
N ALA A 58 -1.63 7.37 -10.67
CA ALA A 58 -2.08 5.99 -10.84
C ALA A 58 -3.47 5.75 -10.23
N VAL A 59 -3.77 6.35 -9.07
CA VAL A 59 -5.10 6.26 -8.43
C VAL A 59 -6.17 7.07 -9.18
N GLN A 60 -5.78 8.18 -9.82
CA GLN A 60 -6.69 9.01 -10.60
C GLN A 60 -6.91 8.50 -12.03
N ALA A 61 -6.07 7.59 -12.52
CA ALA A 61 -6.12 7.07 -13.87
C ALA A 61 -7.48 6.40 -14.19
N SER A 62 -7.94 6.58 -15.43
CA SER A 62 -9.18 5.95 -15.93
C SER A 62 -9.04 4.46 -16.20
N SER A 63 -7.81 3.96 -16.31
CA SER A 63 -7.47 2.56 -16.49
C SER A 63 -6.50 2.10 -15.38
N PRO A 64 -6.57 0.84 -14.92
CA PRO A 64 -5.62 0.31 -13.95
C PRO A 64 -4.17 0.40 -14.44
N PRO A 65 -3.18 0.60 -13.53
CA PRO A 65 -1.77 0.55 -13.88
C PRO A 65 -1.37 -0.83 -14.43
N THR A 66 -0.40 -0.87 -15.35
CA THR A 66 0.16 -2.13 -15.86
C THR A 66 1.02 -2.81 -14.80
N ILE A 67 1.31 -4.10 -14.98
CA ILE A 67 2.23 -4.84 -14.09
C ILE A 67 3.61 -4.18 -14.01
N ASP A 68 4.09 -3.58 -15.10
CA ASP A 68 5.38 -2.89 -15.14
C ASP A 68 5.43 -1.66 -14.22
N PHE A 69 4.30 -0.98 -13.96
CA PHE A 69 4.26 0.06 -12.93
C PHE A 69 4.68 -0.48 -11.57
N PHE A 70 4.16 -1.66 -11.19
CA PHE A 70 4.45 -2.29 -9.91
C PHE A 70 5.87 -2.86 -9.83
N ARG A 71 6.47 -3.28 -10.95
CA ARG A 71 7.88 -3.71 -11.00
C ARG A 71 8.86 -2.59 -10.71
N ASN A 72 8.47 -1.34 -10.99
CA ASN A 72 9.29 -0.17 -10.75
C ASN A 72 9.13 0.41 -9.33
N LEU A 73 8.37 -0.25 -8.45
CA LEU A 73 8.23 0.17 -7.06
C LEU A 73 9.54 -0.06 -6.28
N PRO A 74 9.86 0.80 -5.29
CA PRO A 74 11.03 0.61 -4.44
C PRO A 74 10.94 -0.70 -3.65
N SER A 75 12.05 -1.43 -3.58
CA SER A 75 12.17 -2.67 -2.81
C SER A 75 12.86 -2.47 -1.45
N ASP A 76 13.19 -1.24 -1.06
CA ASP A 76 13.96 -0.89 0.14
C ASP A 76 13.13 -0.85 1.44
N GLY A 77 12.01 -1.57 1.49
CA GLY A 77 11.04 -1.55 2.60
C GLY A 77 11.48 -2.23 3.89
N HIS A 78 12.74 -2.66 4.01
CA HIS A 78 13.24 -3.37 5.19
C HIS A 78 13.10 -2.54 6.47
N GLY A 79 12.46 -3.12 7.48
CA GLY A 79 12.28 -2.49 8.80
C GLY A 79 11.27 -1.35 8.86
N ARG A 80 10.46 -1.14 7.81
CA ARG A 80 9.45 -0.07 7.74
C ARG A 80 8.04 -0.60 7.90
N TRP A 81 7.14 0.22 8.47
CA TRP A 81 5.71 0.00 8.35
C TRP A 81 5.27 0.49 6.97
N ALA A 82 4.71 -0.40 6.15
CA ALA A 82 4.33 -0.06 4.79
C ALA A 82 3.17 -0.92 4.30
N VAL A 83 2.37 -0.33 3.41
CA VAL A 83 1.59 -1.09 2.43
C VAL A 83 2.51 -1.30 1.23
N TYR A 84 2.68 -2.54 0.80
CA TYR A 84 3.59 -2.91 -0.27
C TYR A 84 2.88 -3.71 -1.35
N ALA A 85 3.42 -3.66 -2.56
CA ALA A 85 2.97 -4.45 -3.69
C ALA A 85 4.15 -5.26 -4.25
N LEU A 86 3.93 -6.56 -4.47
CA LEU A 86 4.93 -7.47 -5.03
C LEU A 86 4.39 -8.03 -6.35
N VAL A 87 5.22 -7.99 -7.38
CA VAL A 87 4.98 -8.74 -8.62
C VAL A 87 5.58 -10.12 -8.45
N VAL A 88 4.71 -11.12 -8.55
CA VAL A 88 5.05 -12.54 -8.43
C VAL A 88 5.11 -13.12 -9.84
N ASP A 89 6.33 -13.35 -10.31
CA ASP A 89 6.61 -13.91 -11.63
C ASP A 89 6.97 -15.41 -11.50
N LYS A 90 6.36 -16.24 -12.37
CA LYS A 90 6.71 -17.66 -12.52
C LYS A 90 6.85 -18.00 -14.00
N PRO A 91 7.88 -18.75 -14.42
CA PRO A 91 8.03 -19.16 -15.83
C PRO A 91 6.77 -19.84 -16.36
N SER A 92 6.37 -19.45 -17.57
CA SER A 92 5.17 -19.97 -18.27
C SER A 92 3.84 -19.72 -17.56
N ALA A 93 3.79 -18.79 -16.60
CA ALA A 93 2.58 -18.38 -15.91
C ALA A 93 2.32 -16.88 -16.09
N ILE A 94 1.06 -16.47 -15.90
CA ILE A 94 0.67 -15.06 -15.88
C ILE A 94 1.20 -14.44 -14.58
N PRO A 95 1.94 -13.31 -14.64
CA PRO A 95 2.39 -12.60 -13.46
C PRO A 95 1.22 -12.20 -12.55
N LEU A 96 1.40 -12.32 -11.23
CA LEU A 96 0.38 -11.94 -10.25
C LEU A 96 0.85 -10.75 -9.42
N LEU A 97 -0.11 -9.91 -9.02
CA LEU A 97 0.13 -8.80 -8.10
C LEU A 97 -0.34 -9.21 -6.70
N TYR A 98 0.57 -9.17 -5.72
CA TYR A 98 0.24 -9.32 -4.31
C TYR A 98 0.32 -7.97 -3.62
N ILE A 99 -0.72 -7.59 -2.87
CA ILE A 99 -0.73 -6.38 -2.05
C ILE A 99 -0.84 -6.78 -0.59
N GLY A 100 0.14 -6.37 0.20
CA GLY A 100 0.24 -6.70 1.61
C GLY A 100 0.50 -5.46 2.46
N SER A 101 0.43 -5.65 3.78
CA SER A 101 0.93 -4.68 4.74
C SER A 101 1.97 -5.35 5.63
N GLY A 102 3.02 -4.62 5.96
CA GLY A 102 4.10 -5.06 6.81
C GLY A 102 4.21 -4.12 8.00
N THR A 103 4.34 -4.69 9.19
CA THR A 103 4.79 -3.97 10.38
C THR A 103 6.20 -4.45 10.70
N ASN A 104 7.01 -3.62 11.36
CA ASN A 104 8.32 -4.04 11.85
C ASN A 104 8.13 -5.09 12.97
N SER A 105 7.83 -6.33 12.61
CA SER A 105 7.90 -7.44 13.53
C SER A 105 9.30 -8.04 13.42
N ASN A 106 10.08 -7.91 14.49
CA ASN A 106 11.36 -8.61 14.68
C ASN A 106 11.24 -10.15 14.59
N ARG A 107 10.03 -10.68 14.40
CA ARG A 107 9.75 -12.06 13.98
C ARG A 107 9.71 -12.10 12.46
N TRP A 108 10.85 -12.42 11.88
CA TRP A 108 11.05 -12.65 10.46
C TRP A 108 9.98 -13.58 9.88
N VAL A 109 9.12 -13.07 9.00
CA VAL A 109 8.77 -13.82 7.79
C VAL A 109 9.68 -13.22 6.72
N PRO A 110 10.63 -13.98 6.15
CA PRO A 110 11.55 -13.43 5.17
C PRO A 110 10.75 -13.06 3.91
N VAL A 111 10.46 -11.77 3.74
CA VAL A 111 10.01 -11.23 2.45
C VAL A 111 11.27 -10.91 1.66
N HIS A 112 12.00 -11.96 1.25
CA HIS A 112 12.90 -11.85 0.12
C HIS A 112 12.01 -11.61 -1.10
N ALA A 113 11.91 -10.37 -1.57
CA ALA A 113 11.44 -10.05 -2.92
C ALA A 113 12.50 -10.41 -3.98
N HIS A 114 13.19 -11.53 -3.77
CA HIS A 114 13.81 -12.36 -4.77
C HIS A 114 13.23 -13.73 -4.50
N MET A 115 12.12 -14.02 -5.17
CA MET A 115 11.44 -15.29 -5.02
C MET A 115 12.30 -16.33 -5.76
N ASP A 116 13.34 -16.83 -5.09
CA ASP A 116 14.01 -18.11 -5.40
C ASP A 116 13.03 -19.27 -5.13
N LEU A 117 11.80 -19.18 -5.65
CA LEU A 117 11.03 -20.37 -5.94
C LEU A 117 11.76 -21.02 -7.11
N PHE A 118 12.30 -22.21 -6.85
CA PHE A 118 13.23 -22.99 -7.67
C PHE A 118 14.73 -22.71 -7.43
N LYS A 119 15.22 -23.11 -6.25
CA LYS A 119 16.44 -23.94 -6.30
C LYS A 119 16.11 -25.16 -7.15
N HIS A 120 16.61 -25.18 -8.39
CA HIS A 120 16.67 -26.38 -9.20
C HIS A 120 17.38 -27.47 -8.40
N SER A 121 16.63 -28.45 -7.91
CA SER A 121 17.15 -29.81 -7.80
C SER A 121 16.91 -30.48 -9.15
N SER A 122 17.63 -30.01 -10.17
CA SER A 122 17.97 -30.87 -11.30
C SER A 122 19.02 -31.85 -10.78
N ALA A 123 18.56 -33.00 -10.28
CA ALA A 123 19.42 -34.17 -10.24
C ALA A 123 19.80 -34.48 -11.69
N GLN A 124 21.06 -34.24 -12.02
CA GLN A 124 21.69 -34.73 -13.24
C GLN A 124 21.88 -36.25 -13.12
N GLU A 125 21.62 -36.92 -14.25
CA GLU A 125 22.01 -38.27 -14.69
C GLU A 125 21.67 -39.49 -13.81
#